data_AF-A0A438B4T3-F1
#
_entry.id   AF-A0A438B4T3-F1
#
_cell.length_a   1.000
_cell.length_b   1.000
_cell.length_c   1.000
_cell.angle_alpha   90.00
_cell.angle_beta   90.00
_cell.angle_gamma   90.00
#
_symmetry.space_group_name_H-M   'P 1'
#
loop_
_entity.id
_entity.type
_entity.pdbx_description
1 polymer ?
#
loop_
_entity_poly.entity_id
_entity_poly.type
_entity_poly.pdbx_seq_one_letter_code
_entity_poly.pdbx_strand_id
1 'polypeptide(L)'
;MTVIEIVQGDITRQRVDAIVNAANSSLLDGGGGVDGAIKRRGGPAIVEECRTLRATTLPKGLAEGAAVATAAGQLPAKWVIHTVGPGYSRQEDRSEVLRSCYRRSLAVADELGAATVAFPLISSGTFGWPMGDAVTQAVAAVRATRTNVRVVKFVAYDREAANLLRRTVDLFSAFTVSVDARFADGLPPKNDDVPSRAPTDDDTEDDEEEEDDPGTPPALLTLMHLDQDGSESLTAYEVASVCGHDRDAVLDYLQITKEQEVVWLEHAEIALDEGDSEEADVCDHESRSWARTYESLRSALWLIALPGATRAAPVAAKHTPTSRLLARMLPE
;
A
#
# COMPACT_ATOMS: atom_id res chain seq x y z
N MET A 1 18.12 5.55 0.81
CA MET A 1 16.98 5.36 -0.09
C MET A 1 17.40 4.41 -1.20
N THR A 2 16.61 3.35 -1.46
CA THR A 2 16.88 2.37 -2.51
C THR A 2 16.28 2.85 -3.83
N VAL A 3 17.07 2.87 -4.90
CA VAL A 3 16.61 3.22 -6.25
C VAL A 3 15.96 1.98 -6.89
N ILE A 4 14.77 2.14 -7.46
CA ILE A 4 14.08 1.07 -8.20
C ILE A 4 14.22 1.33 -9.70
N GLU A 5 14.84 0.40 -10.41
CA GLU A 5 14.96 0.41 -11.87
C GLU A 5 14.07 -0.67 -12.50
N ILE A 6 13.47 -0.37 -13.66
CA ILE A 6 12.67 -1.33 -14.41
C ILE A 6 13.38 -1.71 -15.70
N VAL A 7 13.69 -3.00 -15.85
CA VAL A 7 14.35 -3.58 -17.02
C VAL A 7 13.42 -4.58 -17.68
N GLN A 8 13.20 -4.44 -18.99
CA GLN A 8 12.59 -5.52 -19.77
C GLN A 8 13.71 -6.43 -20.29
N GLY A 9 13.67 -7.73 -19.95
CA GLY A 9 14.62 -8.70 -20.49
C GLY A 9 14.80 -9.96 -19.65
N ASP A 10 15.97 -10.58 -19.84
CA ASP A 10 16.34 -11.82 -19.18
C ASP A 10 17.16 -11.54 -17.91
N ILE A 11 16.66 -12.01 -16.76
CA ILE A 11 17.32 -11.83 -15.47
C ILE A 11 18.69 -12.52 -15.40
N THR A 12 18.89 -13.59 -16.16
CA THR A 12 20.15 -14.35 -16.17
C THR A 12 21.29 -13.61 -16.85
N ARG A 13 20.99 -12.47 -17.50
CA ARG A 13 21.96 -11.60 -18.18
C ARG A 13 22.32 -10.36 -17.36
N GLN A 14 21.71 -10.15 -16.20
CA GLN A 14 21.95 -8.97 -15.38
C GLN A 14 23.30 -9.03 -14.69
N ARG A 15 24.05 -7.91 -14.77
CA ARG A 15 25.30 -7.69 -14.05
C ARG A 15 24.99 -6.90 -12.78
N VAL A 16 24.67 -7.64 -11.72
CA VAL A 16 24.32 -7.12 -10.38
C VAL A 16 25.00 -8.00 -9.33
N ASP A 17 25.01 -7.60 -8.07
CA ASP A 17 25.62 -8.41 -7.01
C ASP A 17 24.81 -9.69 -6.77
N ALA A 18 23.49 -9.58 -6.69
CA ALA A 18 22.60 -10.72 -6.52
C ALA A 18 21.42 -10.69 -7.51
N ILE A 19 21.05 -11.86 -8.05
CA ILE A 19 19.74 -12.04 -8.68
C ILE A 19 18.85 -12.88 -7.78
N VAL A 20 17.54 -12.62 -7.83
CA VAL A 20 16.55 -13.41 -7.10
C VAL A 20 15.94 -14.46 -8.01
N ASN A 21 15.85 -15.68 -7.50
CA ASN A 21 15.22 -16.80 -8.15
C ASN A 21 13.87 -17.09 -7.49
N ALA A 22 12.78 -17.00 -8.27
CA ALA A 22 11.46 -17.50 -7.86
C ALA A 22 11.44 -19.03 -7.96
N ALA A 23 11.90 -19.68 -6.90
CA ALA A 23 12.10 -21.11 -6.81
C ALA A 23 10.84 -21.84 -6.30
N ASN A 24 10.90 -23.17 -6.30
CA ASN A 24 9.97 -24.03 -5.58
C ASN A 24 10.61 -24.52 -4.27
N SER A 25 9.80 -25.04 -3.34
CA SER A 25 10.26 -25.53 -2.03
C SER A 25 11.30 -26.66 -2.09
N SER A 26 11.38 -27.42 -3.19
CA SER A 26 12.39 -28.47 -3.34
C SER A 26 13.79 -27.87 -3.46
N LEU A 27 13.94 -26.69 -4.06
CA LEU A 27 15.20 -26.06 -4.52
C LEU A 27 15.97 -26.87 -5.58
N LEU A 28 15.76 -28.18 -5.68
CA LEU A 28 16.56 -29.10 -6.48
C LEU A 28 16.12 -29.17 -7.94
N ASP A 29 14.81 -29.24 -8.16
CA ASP A 29 14.28 -29.44 -9.50
C ASP A 29 14.40 -28.14 -10.27
N GLY A 30 15.02 -28.18 -11.46
CA GLY A 30 15.00 -27.05 -12.38
C GLY A 30 13.58 -26.87 -12.90
N GLY A 31 12.79 -26.05 -12.22
CA GLY A 31 11.43 -25.75 -12.64
C GLY A 31 11.39 -25.08 -14.01
N GLY A 32 10.20 -24.91 -14.57
CA GLY A 32 10.00 -24.04 -15.72
C GLY A 32 10.32 -22.56 -15.41
N GLY A 33 10.17 -21.69 -16.40
CA GLY A 33 10.29 -20.24 -16.19
C GLY A 33 11.68 -19.80 -15.71
N VAL A 34 11.68 -18.87 -14.75
CA VAL A 34 12.90 -18.18 -14.27
C VAL A 34 13.86 -19.11 -13.52
N ASP A 35 13.35 -20.05 -12.70
CA ASP A 35 14.18 -21.01 -11.96
C ASP A 35 14.98 -21.90 -12.90
N GLY A 36 14.31 -22.47 -13.91
CA GLY A 36 14.99 -23.25 -14.93
C GLY A 36 15.99 -22.42 -15.74
N ALA A 37 15.67 -21.16 -16.07
CA ALA A 37 16.59 -20.29 -16.79
C ALA A 37 17.87 -20.01 -15.97
N ILE A 38 17.72 -19.67 -14.68
CA ILE A 38 18.83 -19.42 -13.76
C ILE A 38 19.71 -20.67 -13.61
N LYS A 39 19.12 -21.83 -13.33
CA LYS A 39 19.88 -23.09 -13.16
C LYS A 39 20.59 -23.50 -14.45
N ARG A 40 19.93 -23.41 -15.61
CA ARG A 40 20.56 -23.74 -16.90
C ARG A 40 21.72 -22.81 -17.22
N ARG A 41 21.58 -21.50 -16.97
CA ARG A 41 22.59 -20.50 -17.33
C ARG A 41 23.74 -20.42 -16.34
N GLY A 42 23.48 -20.62 -15.04
CA GLY A 42 24.49 -20.63 -13.99
C GLY A 42 25.24 -21.95 -13.86
N GLY A 43 24.71 -23.04 -14.42
CA GLY A 43 25.38 -24.33 -14.48
C GLY A 43 25.22 -25.16 -13.19
N PRO A 44 25.92 -26.31 -13.10
CA PRO A 44 25.68 -27.31 -12.06
C PRO A 44 26.00 -26.83 -10.64
N ALA A 45 26.90 -25.86 -10.48
CA ALA A 45 27.32 -25.33 -9.18
C ALA A 45 26.14 -24.85 -8.32
N ILE A 46 25.18 -24.13 -8.90
CA ILE A 46 23.97 -23.66 -8.18
C ILE A 46 23.17 -24.85 -7.62
N VAL A 47 23.00 -25.89 -8.42
CA VAL A 47 22.22 -27.07 -8.05
C VAL A 47 22.95 -27.90 -6.98
N GLU A 48 24.28 -27.99 -7.05
CA GLU A 48 25.10 -28.66 -6.04
C GLU A 48 25.06 -27.97 -4.68
N GLU A 49 25.11 -26.64 -4.65
CA GLU A 49 24.92 -25.88 -3.41
C GLU A 49 23.49 -26.03 -2.87
N CYS A 50 22.48 -25.99 -3.73
CA CYS A 50 21.09 -26.29 -3.34
C CYS A 50 20.94 -27.71 -2.76
N ARG A 51 21.64 -28.71 -3.31
CA ARG A 51 21.70 -30.08 -2.74
C ARG A 51 22.34 -30.09 -1.36
N THR A 52 23.41 -29.32 -1.18
CA THR A 52 24.08 -29.19 0.12
C THR A 52 23.15 -28.57 1.16
N LEU A 53 22.44 -27.49 0.82
CA LEU A 53 21.42 -26.88 1.68
C LEU A 53 20.33 -27.89 2.03
N ARG A 54 19.81 -28.64 1.05
CA ARG A 54 18.79 -29.69 1.26
C ARG A 54 19.30 -30.87 2.10
N ALA A 55 20.58 -31.15 2.11
CA ALA A 55 21.17 -32.21 2.93
C ALA A 55 21.49 -31.75 4.36
N THR A 56 21.53 -30.45 4.62
CA THR A 56 22.04 -29.88 5.88
C THR A 56 21.01 -28.97 6.56
N THR A 57 20.92 -27.71 6.14
CA THR A 57 20.17 -26.65 6.82
C THR A 57 18.68 -26.64 6.46
N LEU A 58 18.31 -27.15 5.28
CA LEU A 58 16.95 -27.16 4.74
C LEU A 58 16.48 -28.58 4.39
N PRO A 59 16.50 -29.57 5.30
CA PRO A 59 16.14 -30.96 5.00
C PRO A 59 14.71 -31.11 4.47
N LYS A 60 13.80 -30.23 4.90
CA LYS A 60 12.40 -30.18 4.46
C LYS A 60 12.16 -29.25 3.26
N GLY A 61 13.18 -28.54 2.80
CA GLY A 61 13.07 -27.53 1.75
C GLY A 61 12.93 -26.12 2.28
N LEU A 62 12.76 -25.18 1.36
CA LEU A 62 12.54 -23.78 1.67
C LEU A 62 11.04 -23.51 1.78
N ALA A 63 10.63 -22.94 2.91
CA ALA A 63 9.24 -22.54 3.12
C ALA A 63 8.86 -21.37 2.19
N GLU A 64 7.57 -21.24 1.88
CA GLU A 64 7.06 -20.05 1.19
C GLU A 64 7.36 -18.79 2.01
N GLY A 65 7.71 -17.69 1.34
CA GLY A 65 8.09 -16.44 2.00
C GLY A 65 9.52 -16.39 2.54
N ALA A 66 10.22 -17.53 2.60
CA ALA A 66 11.62 -17.60 3.04
C ALA A 66 12.60 -17.44 1.88
N ALA A 67 13.82 -17.01 2.19
CA ALA A 67 14.91 -16.83 1.22
C ALA A 67 16.23 -17.45 1.71
N VAL A 68 17.06 -17.93 0.78
CA VAL A 68 18.41 -18.45 1.02
C VAL A 68 19.32 -18.15 -0.18
N ALA A 69 20.63 -18.04 0.03
CA ALA A 69 21.56 -17.75 -1.06
C ALA A 69 22.45 -18.94 -1.45
N THR A 70 22.88 -18.94 -2.70
CA THR A 70 23.97 -19.76 -3.26
C THR A 70 24.88 -18.90 -4.12
N ALA A 71 26.08 -19.37 -4.45
CA ALA A 71 26.90 -18.74 -5.49
C ALA A 71 26.20 -18.81 -6.85
N ALA A 72 26.42 -17.81 -7.70
CA ALA A 72 25.71 -17.71 -8.98
C ALA A 72 26.30 -18.56 -10.12
N GLY A 73 27.34 -19.35 -9.86
CA GLY A 73 28.02 -20.18 -10.86
C GLY A 73 28.52 -19.34 -12.05
N GLN A 74 28.01 -19.64 -13.24
CA GLN A 74 28.41 -19.01 -14.52
C GLN A 74 27.60 -17.75 -14.87
N LEU A 75 26.71 -17.30 -13.99
CA LEU A 75 25.93 -16.07 -14.21
C LEU A 75 26.84 -14.83 -14.08
N PRO A 76 26.46 -13.69 -14.69
CA PRO A 76 27.18 -12.43 -14.50
C PRO A 76 27.02 -11.83 -13.10
N ALA A 77 26.09 -12.33 -12.29
CA ALA A 77 25.91 -11.96 -10.91
C ALA A 77 26.84 -12.75 -9.97
N LYS A 78 27.00 -12.30 -8.72
CA LYS A 78 27.83 -13.00 -7.73
C LYS A 78 27.04 -14.05 -6.96
N TRP A 79 25.80 -13.71 -6.61
CA TRP A 79 24.90 -14.53 -5.80
C TRP A 79 23.57 -14.79 -6.49
N VAL A 80 22.97 -15.94 -6.18
CA VAL A 80 21.55 -16.23 -6.46
C VAL A 80 20.84 -16.37 -5.12
N ILE A 81 19.85 -15.51 -4.89
CA ILE A 81 18.97 -15.59 -3.71
C ILE A 81 17.71 -16.32 -4.13
N HIS A 82 17.51 -17.53 -3.62
CA HIS A 82 16.35 -18.35 -3.87
C HIS A 82 15.25 -18.00 -2.87
N THR A 83 14.05 -17.71 -3.37
CA THR A 83 12.86 -17.48 -2.54
C THR A 83 11.69 -18.26 -3.12
N VAL A 84 10.79 -18.74 -2.26
CA VAL A 84 9.60 -19.49 -2.69
C VAL A 84 8.37 -18.60 -2.54
N GLY A 85 7.79 -18.21 -3.67
CA GLY A 85 6.52 -17.45 -3.68
C GLY A 85 5.33 -18.33 -3.30
N PRO A 86 4.24 -17.75 -2.77
CA PRO A 86 3.00 -18.49 -2.59
C PRO A 86 2.30 -18.74 -3.93
N GLY A 87 1.64 -19.89 -4.05
CA GLY A 87 0.57 -20.08 -5.04
C GLY A 87 -0.63 -19.17 -4.75
N TYR A 88 -1.23 -18.57 -5.77
CA TYR A 88 -2.38 -17.67 -5.60
C TYR A 88 -3.64 -18.42 -5.16
N SER A 89 -4.34 -17.86 -4.18
CA SER A 89 -5.64 -18.35 -3.69
C SER A 89 -6.68 -17.25 -3.81
N ARG A 90 -7.90 -17.62 -4.22
CA ARG A 90 -9.07 -16.72 -4.17
C ARG A 90 -9.78 -16.76 -2.82
N GLN A 91 -9.43 -17.72 -1.95
CA GLN A 91 -10.11 -17.99 -0.68
C GLN A 91 -9.28 -17.55 0.53
N GLU A 92 -7.96 -17.46 0.37
CA GLU A 92 -7.02 -17.11 1.42
C GLU A 92 -6.16 -15.95 0.92
N ASP A 93 -6.02 -14.90 1.74
CA ASP A 93 -5.07 -13.83 1.44
C ASP A 93 -3.65 -14.31 1.78
N ARG A 94 -2.83 -14.44 0.73
CA ARG A 94 -1.42 -14.85 0.83
C ARG A 94 -0.46 -13.70 0.53
N SER A 95 -0.96 -12.46 0.49
CA SER A 95 -0.22 -11.29 0.04
C SER A 95 0.99 -11.01 0.93
N GLU A 96 0.89 -11.22 2.24
CA GLU A 96 2.06 -11.11 3.11
C GLU A 96 3.11 -12.19 2.84
N VAL A 97 2.70 -13.43 2.52
CA VAL A 97 3.67 -14.46 2.14
C VAL A 97 4.42 -14.02 0.86
N LEU A 98 3.74 -13.38 -0.09
CA LEU A 98 4.39 -12.82 -1.28
C LEU A 98 5.31 -11.64 -0.92
N ARG A 99 4.86 -10.66 -0.12
CA ARG A 99 5.68 -9.51 0.32
C ARG A 99 6.91 -9.96 1.09
N SER A 100 6.78 -10.99 1.93
CA SER A 100 7.88 -11.55 2.70
C SER A 100 8.99 -12.11 1.82
N CYS A 101 8.69 -12.63 0.60
CA CYS A 101 9.70 -13.06 -0.36
C CYS A 101 10.65 -11.92 -0.73
N TYR A 102 10.12 -10.73 -0.99
CA TYR A 102 10.91 -9.55 -1.31
C TYR A 102 11.71 -9.06 -0.09
N ARG A 103 11.04 -8.93 1.06
CA ARG A 103 11.68 -8.46 2.32
C ARG A 103 12.81 -9.39 2.77
N ARG A 104 12.59 -10.71 2.76
CA ARG A 104 13.59 -11.71 3.12
C ARG A 104 14.72 -11.79 2.10
N SER A 105 14.44 -11.65 0.81
CA SER A 105 15.49 -11.60 -0.21
C SER A 105 16.40 -10.37 -0.04
N LEU A 106 15.83 -9.21 0.32
CA LEU A 106 16.62 -8.01 0.63
C LEU A 106 17.45 -8.18 1.90
N ALA A 107 16.89 -8.80 2.95
CA ALA A 107 17.66 -9.10 4.17
C ALA A 107 18.86 -10.03 3.89
N VAL A 108 18.66 -11.08 3.10
CA VAL A 108 19.76 -11.97 2.66
C VAL A 108 20.77 -11.20 1.80
N ALA A 109 20.32 -10.29 0.93
CA ALA A 109 21.22 -9.45 0.16
C ALA A 109 22.09 -8.54 1.06
N ASP A 110 21.51 -8.00 2.13
CA ASP A 110 22.24 -7.20 3.12
C ASP A 110 23.28 -8.03 3.87
N GLU A 111 22.95 -9.26 4.28
CA GLU A 111 23.89 -10.20 4.91
C GLU A 111 25.09 -10.52 4.00
N LEU A 112 24.87 -10.58 2.69
CA LEU A 112 25.90 -10.81 1.67
C LEU A 112 26.69 -9.54 1.30
N GLY A 113 26.30 -8.37 1.80
CA GLY A 113 26.88 -7.07 1.42
C GLY A 113 26.60 -6.68 -0.03
N ALA A 114 25.51 -7.17 -0.63
CA ALA A 114 25.12 -6.85 -2.00
C ALA A 114 24.57 -5.42 -2.10
N ALA A 115 25.13 -4.61 -3.01
CA ALA A 115 24.65 -3.25 -3.25
C ALA A 115 23.57 -3.18 -4.33
N THR A 116 23.51 -4.19 -5.21
CA THR A 116 22.58 -4.25 -6.35
C THR A 116 21.89 -5.61 -6.43
N VAL A 117 20.56 -5.60 -6.50
CA VAL A 117 19.73 -6.82 -6.54
C VAL A 117 18.76 -6.76 -7.72
N ALA A 118 18.67 -7.83 -8.51
CA ALA A 118 17.65 -7.96 -9.54
C ALA A 118 16.56 -8.96 -9.13
N PHE A 119 15.30 -8.53 -9.17
CA PHE A 119 14.13 -9.35 -8.90
C PHE A 119 13.36 -9.67 -10.18
N PRO A 120 12.85 -10.90 -10.36
CA PRO A 120 11.73 -11.15 -11.25
C PRO A 120 10.43 -10.69 -10.56
N LEU A 121 9.30 -10.79 -11.27
CA LEU A 121 7.99 -10.75 -10.61
C LEU A 121 7.68 -12.13 -10.02
N ILE A 122 7.77 -12.23 -8.69
CA ILE A 122 7.55 -13.48 -7.95
C ILE A 122 6.06 -13.85 -8.01
N SER A 123 5.77 -15.14 -8.18
CA SER A 123 4.43 -15.75 -8.27
C SER A 123 3.55 -15.34 -9.48
N SER A 124 3.93 -14.35 -10.29
CA SER A 124 3.12 -13.87 -11.44
C SER A 124 3.15 -14.77 -12.68
N GLY A 125 3.83 -15.93 -12.59
CA GLY A 125 3.91 -16.94 -13.64
C GLY A 125 3.06 -18.16 -13.33
N THR A 126 3.68 -19.34 -13.24
CA THR A 126 3.01 -20.62 -13.00
C THR A 126 2.25 -20.70 -11.67
N PHE A 127 2.57 -19.83 -10.70
CA PHE A 127 1.87 -19.77 -9.41
C PHE A 127 0.58 -18.93 -9.47
N GLY A 128 0.28 -18.34 -10.63
CA GLY A 128 -1.04 -17.80 -10.95
C GLY A 128 -1.40 -16.48 -10.27
N TRP A 129 -0.43 -15.77 -9.69
CA TRP A 129 -0.71 -14.49 -9.05
C TRP A 129 -1.15 -13.44 -10.08
N PRO A 130 -2.26 -12.70 -9.85
CA PRO A 130 -2.71 -11.65 -10.76
C PRO A 130 -1.63 -10.59 -10.98
N MET A 131 -1.29 -10.31 -12.24
CA MET A 131 -0.14 -9.47 -12.61
C MET A 131 -0.17 -8.09 -11.94
N GLY A 132 -1.31 -7.38 -11.98
CA GLY A 132 -1.45 -6.06 -11.38
C GLY A 132 -1.21 -6.06 -9.87
N ASP A 133 -1.77 -7.05 -9.18
CA ASP A 133 -1.56 -7.20 -7.74
C ASP A 133 -0.10 -7.59 -7.44
N ALA A 134 0.50 -8.52 -8.18
CA ALA A 134 1.90 -8.91 -8.00
C ALA A 134 2.87 -7.73 -8.10
N VAL A 135 2.64 -6.82 -9.07
CA VAL A 135 3.44 -5.60 -9.23
C VAL A 135 3.27 -4.68 -8.02
N THR A 136 2.04 -4.45 -7.57
CA THR A 136 1.75 -3.64 -6.38
C THR A 136 2.43 -4.22 -5.13
N GLN A 137 2.28 -5.53 -4.89
CA GLN A 137 2.91 -6.20 -3.75
C GLN A 137 4.44 -6.10 -3.80
N ALA A 138 5.04 -6.26 -4.99
CA ALA A 138 6.48 -6.18 -5.18
C ALA A 138 7.04 -4.78 -4.88
N VAL A 139 6.44 -3.74 -5.48
CA VAL A 139 6.89 -2.36 -5.30
C VAL A 139 6.68 -1.90 -3.86
N ALA A 140 5.52 -2.20 -3.26
CA ALA A 140 5.22 -1.87 -1.88
C ALA A 140 6.21 -2.54 -0.91
N ALA A 141 6.47 -3.84 -1.08
CA ALA A 141 7.40 -4.56 -0.22
C ALA A 141 8.83 -4.02 -0.31
N VAL A 142 9.33 -3.74 -1.52
CA VAL A 142 10.69 -3.18 -1.69
C VAL A 142 10.80 -1.79 -1.08
N ARG A 143 9.79 -0.92 -1.26
CA ARG A 143 9.81 0.44 -0.70
C ARG A 143 9.68 0.48 0.82
N ALA A 144 8.87 -0.41 1.40
CA ALA A 144 8.68 -0.49 2.84
C ALA A 144 9.86 -1.19 3.57
N THR A 145 10.71 -1.92 2.84
CA THR A 145 11.83 -2.65 3.45
C THR A 145 13.02 -1.72 3.66
N ARG A 146 13.47 -1.59 4.91
CA ARG A 146 14.77 -0.98 5.23
C ARG A 146 15.88 -1.95 4.83
N THR A 147 16.78 -1.50 3.96
CA THR A 147 17.87 -2.31 3.40
C THR A 147 19.08 -1.44 3.04
N ASN A 148 20.27 -2.04 3.00
CA ASN A 148 21.50 -1.40 2.50
C ASN A 148 21.67 -1.54 0.99
N VAL A 149 20.82 -2.35 0.32
CA VAL A 149 20.76 -2.43 -1.14
C VAL A 149 20.45 -1.05 -1.72
N ARG A 150 21.36 -0.57 -2.58
CA ARG A 150 21.26 0.76 -3.21
C ARG A 150 20.37 0.76 -4.44
N VAL A 151 20.41 -0.32 -5.22
CA VAL A 151 19.63 -0.45 -6.45
C VAL A 151 18.90 -1.79 -6.49
N VAL A 152 17.59 -1.73 -6.62
CA VAL A 152 16.73 -2.87 -6.93
C VAL A 152 16.29 -2.77 -8.39
N LYS A 153 16.55 -3.81 -9.18
CA LYS A 153 16.09 -3.91 -10.56
C LYS A 153 14.94 -4.89 -10.66
N PHE A 154 13.74 -4.45 -11.03
CA PHE A 154 12.71 -5.38 -11.47
C PHE A 154 12.94 -5.74 -12.94
N VAL A 155 13.20 -7.02 -13.19
CA VAL A 155 13.43 -7.58 -14.53
C VAL A 155 12.16 -8.26 -14.99
N ALA A 156 11.37 -7.54 -15.78
CA ALA A 156 10.18 -8.06 -16.41
C ALA A 156 10.52 -8.78 -17.71
N TYR A 157 9.98 -9.98 -17.90
CA TYR A 157 10.26 -10.75 -19.12
C TYR A 157 9.60 -10.13 -20.35
N ASP A 158 8.34 -9.72 -20.22
CA ASP A 158 7.56 -9.10 -21.29
C ASP A 158 7.37 -7.58 -21.08
N ARG A 159 6.86 -6.93 -22.13
CA ARG A 159 6.66 -5.47 -22.17
C ARG A 159 5.48 -5.01 -21.31
N GLU A 160 4.45 -5.84 -21.16
CA GLU A 160 3.24 -5.48 -20.40
C GLU A 160 3.56 -5.38 -18.91
N ALA A 161 4.22 -6.40 -18.37
CA ALA A 161 4.73 -6.39 -17.00
C ALA A 161 5.71 -5.23 -16.75
N ALA A 162 6.62 -4.95 -17.69
CA ALA A 162 7.55 -3.82 -17.58
C ALA A 162 6.82 -2.46 -17.53
N ASN A 163 5.79 -2.27 -18.37
CA ASN A 163 5.00 -1.03 -18.37
C ASN A 163 4.21 -0.87 -17.08
N LEU A 164 3.64 -1.95 -16.55
CA LEU A 164 2.90 -1.92 -15.30
C LEU A 164 3.81 -1.56 -14.13
N LEU A 165 4.98 -2.19 -14.04
CA LEU A 165 6.02 -1.85 -13.08
C LEU A 165 6.45 -0.38 -13.14
N ARG A 166 6.69 0.17 -14.34
CA ARG A 166 7.04 1.60 -14.49
C ARG A 166 5.95 2.49 -13.94
N ARG A 167 4.70 2.27 -14.35
CA ARG A 167 3.55 3.04 -13.86
C ARG A 167 3.44 2.98 -12.34
N THR A 168 3.54 1.79 -11.75
CA THR A 168 3.48 1.63 -10.30
C THR A 168 4.66 2.33 -9.61
N VAL A 169 5.90 2.17 -10.09
CA VAL A 169 7.06 2.85 -9.49
C VAL A 169 6.97 4.37 -9.61
N ASP A 170 6.47 4.90 -10.73
CA ASP A 170 6.27 6.34 -10.94
C ASP A 170 5.24 6.90 -9.98
N LEU A 171 4.10 6.20 -9.79
CA LEU A 171 3.08 6.56 -8.81
C LEU A 171 3.66 6.67 -7.39
N PHE A 172 4.54 5.75 -7.00
CA PHE A 172 5.22 5.81 -5.71
C PHE A 172 6.40 6.82 -5.65
N SER A 173 6.95 7.27 -6.79
CA SER A 173 8.10 8.20 -6.83
C SER A 173 7.69 9.66 -6.84
N ALA A 174 6.60 10.00 -7.53
CA ALA A 174 5.99 11.33 -7.48
C ALA A 174 5.61 11.73 -6.03
N PHE A 175 5.44 10.74 -5.16
CA PHE A 175 5.05 10.92 -3.77
C PHE A 175 6.22 11.18 -2.80
N THR A 176 7.47 10.83 -3.15
CA THR A 176 8.63 11.01 -2.23
C THR A 176 9.24 12.41 -2.23
N VAL A 177 9.04 13.21 -3.28
CA VAL A 177 9.63 14.57 -3.38
C VAL A 177 8.81 15.61 -2.59
N SER A 178 7.57 15.31 -2.22
CA SER A 178 6.65 16.29 -1.61
C SER A 178 6.53 16.19 -0.09
N VAL A 179 7.02 15.11 0.52
CA VAL A 179 6.93 14.86 1.97
C VAL A 179 8.10 15.54 2.69
N ASP A 180 9.35 15.35 2.25
CA ASP A 180 10.52 15.92 2.94
C ASP A 180 10.56 17.46 3.00
N ALA A 181 9.94 18.15 2.03
CA ALA A 181 9.89 19.61 2.01
C ALA A 181 8.83 20.22 2.94
N ARG A 182 7.80 19.46 3.35
CA ARG A 182 6.66 19.96 4.14
C ARG A 182 6.80 19.74 5.64
N PHE A 183 7.69 18.84 6.08
CA PHE A 183 7.93 18.56 7.52
C PHE A 183 9.15 19.27 8.11
N ALA A 184 9.86 20.10 7.31
CA ALA A 184 11.08 20.77 7.75
C ALA A 184 10.84 22.07 8.53
N ASP A 185 9.64 22.65 8.48
CA ASP A 185 9.29 23.85 9.25
C ASP A 185 8.13 23.54 10.21
N GLY A 186 8.44 23.54 11.52
CA GLY A 186 7.43 23.71 12.57
C GLY A 186 7.08 22.48 13.41
N LEU A 187 8.00 22.05 14.28
CA LEU A 187 7.59 21.56 15.60
C LEU A 187 7.87 22.67 16.62
N PRO A 188 6.86 23.26 17.29
CA PRO A 188 7.12 24.16 18.40
C PRO A 188 7.65 23.37 19.61
N PRO A 189 8.51 23.97 20.46
CA PRO A 189 9.04 23.28 21.63
C PRO A 189 7.92 23.07 22.67
N LYS A 190 7.97 21.91 23.34
CA LYS A 190 7.14 21.61 24.52
C LYS A 190 7.50 22.60 25.63
N ASN A 191 6.52 23.40 26.07
CA ASN A 191 6.60 24.08 27.35
C ASN A 191 5.86 23.24 28.39
N ASP A 192 6.64 22.64 29.28
CA ASP A 192 6.19 22.27 30.62
C ASP A 192 6.07 23.58 31.41
N ASP A 193 4.85 24.01 31.77
CA ASP A 193 4.58 24.87 32.95
C ASP A 193 3.10 25.31 32.97
N VAL A 194 2.28 24.71 33.83
CA VAL A 194 1.08 25.35 34.40
C VAL A 194 1.00 25.01 35.91
N PRO A 195 0.90 26.01 36.80
CA PRO A 195 0.76 25.78 38.23
C PRO A 195 -0.70 25.54 38.64
N SER A 196 -0.83 24.62 39.60
CA SER A 196 -2.03 24.24 40.37
C SER A 196 -2.90 25.41 40.86
N ARG A 197 -4.22 25.23 40.76
CA ARG A 197 -5.17 25.83 41.69
C ARG A 197 -6.36 24.90 41.97
N ALA A 198 -6.60 24.66 43.26
CA ALA A 198 -7.66 23.84 43.83
C ALA A 198 -8.94 24.69 44.13
N PRO A 199 -10.06 24.07 44.55
CA PRO A 199 -11.41 24.39 44.06
C PRO A 199 -12.23 25.26 45.02
N THR A 200 -13.39 25.73 44.54
CA THR A 200 -14.50 26.14 45.41
C THR A 200 -15.79 25.54 44.86
N ASP A 201 -16.42 24.75 45.73
CA ASP A 201 -17.73 24.10 45.63
C ASP A 201 -18.86 25.14 45.49
N ASP A 202 -19.88 24.85 44.67
CA ASP A 202 -21.30 24.89 45.08
C ASP A 202 -22.22 24.30 43.99
N ASP A 203 -22.92 23.23 44.37
CA ASP A 203 -24.27 22.80 44.00
C ASP A 203 -24.74 22.74 42.54
N THR A 204 -24.89 21.53 41.97
CA THR A 204 -26.17 20.78 41.95
C THR A 204 -26.01 19.43 41.24
N GLU A 205 -26.60 18.40 41.84
CA GLU A 205 -26.71 17.04 41.32
C GLU A 205 -27.58 17.03 40.05
N ASP A 206 -26.99 16.61 38.94
CA ASP A 206 -27.61 15.70 37.97
C ASP A 206 -26.49 14.75 37.54
N ASP A 207 -26.45 13.58 38.18
CA ASP A 207 -25.63 12.43 37.75
C ASP A 207 -26.23 11.91 36.43
N GLU A 208 -26.03 12.63 35.33
CA GLU A 208 -25.87 11.98 34.05
C GLU A 208 -24.45 11.40 34.10
N GLU A 209 -24.36 10.07 34.14
CA GLU A 209 -23.11 9.37 33.88
C GLU A 209 -22.53 10.03 32.62
N GLU A 210 -21.46 10.83 32.77
CA GLU A 210 -20.60 11.20 31.66
C GLU A 210 -20.11 9.86 31.11
N GLU A 211 -20.88 9.30 30.16
CA GLU A 211 -20.38 8.27 29.27
C GLU A 211 -19.06 8.81 28.80
N ASP A 212 -17.97 8.10 29.10
CA ASP A 212 -16.61 8.42 28.67
C ASP A 212 -16.66 8.65 27.15
N ASP A 213 -16.99 9.86 26.69
CA ASP A 213 -16.93 10.24 25.29
C ASP A 213 -15.44 10.25 25.00
N PRO A 214 -14.92 9.21 24.32
CA PRO A 214 -13.52 9.15 24.03
C PRO A 214 -13.35 10.18 22.92
N GLY A 215 -13.11 11.43 23.32
CA GLY A 215 -13.17 12.59 22.45
C GLY A 215 -12.48 12.31 21.12
N THR A 216 -13.05 12.89 20.05
CA THR A 216 -12.75 12.55 18.65
C THR A 216 -11.26 12.20 18.43
N PRO A 217 -10.93 10.99 17.92
CA PRO A 217 -9.55 10.54 17.80
C PRO A 217 -8.65 11.56 17.08
N PRO A 218 -7.38 11.77 17.52
CA PRO A 218 -6.50 12.78 16.93
C PRO A 218 -6.28 12.64 15.42
N ALA A 219 -6.29 11.40 14.90
CA ALA A 219 -6.21 11.13 13.47
C ALA A 219 -7.44 11.64 12.72
N LEU A 220 -8.63 11.49 13.31
CA LEU A 220 -9.89 11.94 12.72
C LEU A 220 -9.99 13.47 12.73
N LEU A 221 -9.58 14.11 13.83
CA LEU A 221 -9.43 15.57 13.90
C LEU A 221 -8.47 16.08 12.81
N THR A 222 -7.35 15.38 12.60
CA THR A 222 -6.38 15.73 11.55
C THR A 222 -7.00 15.66 10.16
N LEU A 223 -7.79 14.61 9.86
CA LEU A 223 -8.46 14.46 8.56
C LEU A 223 -9.48 15.58 8.30
N MET A 224 -10.27 15.94 9.32
CA MET A 224 -11.24 17.02 9.21
C MET A 224 -10.57 18.37 8.94
N HIS A 225 -9.44 18.66 9.60
CA HIS A 225 -8.68 19.89 9.36
C HIS A 225 -8.07 19.96 7.96
N LEU A 226 -7.65 18.82 7.41
CA LEU A 226 -7.04 18.74 6.09
C LEU A 226 -8.06 18.83 4.95
N ASP A 227 -9.35 18.56 5.20
CA ASP A 227 -10.42 18.55 4.19
C ASP A 227 -11.46 19.68 4.38
N GLN A 228 -11.17 20.70 5.21
CA GLN A 228 -12.11 21.78 5.58
C GLN A 228 -12.74 22.48 4.38
N ASP A 229 -11.97 22.71 3.31
CA ASP A 229 -12.40 23.49 2.15
C ASP A 229 -12.86 22.65 0.94
N GLY A 230 -12.72 21.31 0.99
CA GLY A 230 -13.05 20.38 -0.10
C GLY A 230 -12.36 20.67 -1.45
N SER A 231 -11.36 21.56 -1.48
CA SER A 231 -10.69 22.03 -2.71
C SER A 231 -9.45 21.20 -3.09
N GLU A 232 -8.84 20.52 -2.11
CA GLU A 232 -7.78 19.53 -2.28
C GLU A 232 -8.23 18.20 -1.66
N SER A 233 -8.93 17.38 -2.45
CA SER A 233 -9.37 16.05 -2.00
C SER A 233 -8.18 15.20 -1.55
N LEU A 234 -8.19 14.80 -0.28
CA LEU A 234 -7.24 13.84 0.26
C LEU A 234 -7.31 12.54 -0.52
N THR A 235 -6.15 12.00 -0.90
CA THR A 235 -6.09 10.69 -1.53
C THR A 235 -6.30 9.57 -0.52
N ALA A 236 -6.82 8.42 -0.97
CA ALA A 236 -6.99 7.23 -0.13
C ALA A 236 -5.71 6.81 0.63
N TYR A 237 -4.54 7.11 0.08
CA TYR A 237 -3.25 6.80 0.70
C TYR A 237 -2.85 7.80 1.79
N GLU A 238 -3.13 9.10 1.60
CA GLU A 238 -2.89 10.13 2.62
C GLU A 238 -3.77 9.87 3.83
N VAL A 239 -5.04 9.55 3.59
CA VAL A 239 -5.98 9.15 4.64
C VAL A 239 -5.48 7.88 5.34
N ALA A 240 -5.08 6.85 4.59
CA ALA A 240 -4.48 5.65 5.18
C ALA A 240 -3.21 5.92 6.00
N SER A 241 -2.42 6.91 5.61
CA SER A 241 -1.20 7.32 6.33
C SER A 241 -1.52 8.00 7.66
N VAL A 242 -2.50 8.90 7.67
CA VAL A 242 -3.00 9.54 8.90
C VAL A 242 -3.57 8.49 9.86
N CYS A 243 -4.25 7.47 9.34
CA CYS A 243 -4.76 6.34 10.12
C CYS A 243 -3.71 5.26 10.43
N GLY A 244 -2.42 5.50 10.18
CA GLY A 244 -1.35 4.54 10.49
C GLY A 244 -1.38 3.23 9.69
N HIS A 245 -2.15 3.18 8.60
CA HIS A 245 -2.49 1.96 7.84
C HIS A 245 -3.14 0.86 8.70
N ASP A 246 -3.74 1.25 9.82
CA ASP A 246 -4.44 0.35 10.72
C ASP A 246 -5.87 0.16 10.23
N ARG A 247 -6.19 -1.07 9.82
CA ARG A 247 -7.51 -1.43 9.29
C ARG A 247 -8.59 -1.27 10.35
N ASP A 248 -8.31 -1.69 11.58
CA ASP A 248 -9.31 -1.72 12.64
C ASP A 248 -9.60 -0.30 13.10
N ALA A 249 -8.56 0.55 13.21
CA ALA A 249 -8.73 1.98 13.47
C ALA A 249 -9.58 2.69 12.39
N VAL A 250 -9.39 2.36 11.10
CA VAL A 250 -10.21 2.93 10.02
C VAL A 250 -11.67 2.48 10.09
N LEU A 251 -11.93 1.24 10.51
CA LEU A 251 -13.30 0.74 10.71
C LEU A 251 -13.98 1.48 11.87
N ASP A 252 -13.26 1.72 12.97
CA ASP A 252 -13.76 2.50 14.11
C ASP A 252 -14.07 3.94 13.70
N TYR A 253 -13.19 4.58 12.92
CA TYR A 253 -13.40 5.95 12.44
C TYR A 253 -14.60 6.07 11.48
N LEU A 254 -14.87 5.04 10.68
CA LEU A 254 -16.06 4.99 9.82
C LEU A 254 -17.37 4.94 10.61
N GLN A 255 -17.36 4.29 11.77
CA GLN A 255 -18.52 4.27 12.66
C GLN A 255 -18.73 5.67 13.27
N ILE A 256 -17.70 6.25 13.87
CA ILE A 256 -17.75 7.57 14.52
C ILE A 256 -18.24 8.65 13.55
N THR A 257 -17.68 8.69 12.34
CA THR A 257 -18.07 9.69 11.33
C THR A 257 -19.53 9.57 10.89
N LYS A 258 -20.09 8.35 10.86
CA LYS A 258 -21.49 8.13 10.48
C LYS A 258 -22.46 8.51 11.59
N GLU A 259 -22.09 8.23 12.84
CA GLU A 259 -22.89 8.64 14.02
C GLU A 259 -22.95 10.17 14.10
N GLN A 260 -21.81 10.86 13.95
CA GLN A 260 -21.76 12.32 13.97
C GLN A 260 -22.54 12.97 12.81
N GLU A 261 -22.49 12.40 11.59
CA GLU A 261 -23.29 12.90 10.45
C GLU A 261 -24.79 12.89 10.76
N VAL A 262 -25.30 11.84 11.43
CA VAL A 262 -26.72 11.72 11.82
C VAL A 262 -27.08 12.75 12.88
N VAL A 263 -26.25 12.91 13.92
CA VAL A 263 -26.47 13.90 14.98
C VAL A 263 -26.60 15.31 14.40
N TRP A 264 -25.71 15.69 13.49
CA TRP A 264 -25.76 17.01 12.86
C TRP A 264 -26.98 17.20 11.94
N LEU A 265 -27.47 16.14 11.30
CA LEU A 265 -28.72 16.21 10.51
C LEU A 265 -29.96 16.39 11.39
N GLU A 266 -30.00 15.69 12.52
CA GLU A 266 -31.10 15.84 13.50
C GLU A 266 -31.10 17.26 14.09
N HIS A 267 -29.92 17.82 14.40
CA HIS A 267 -29.81 19.21 14.83
C HIS A 267 -30.24 20.22 13.76
N ALA A 268 -29.92 19.97 12.49
CA ALA A 268 -30.40 20.82 11.38
C ALA A 268 -31.94 20.81 11.27
N GLU A 269 -32.57 19.65 11.45
CA GLU A 269 -34.03 19.51 11.44
C GLU A 269 -34.68 20.26 12.63
N ILE A 270 -34.12 20.11 13.83
CA ILE A 270 -34.56 20.84 15.03
C ILE A 270 -34.44 22.35 14.83
N ALA A 271 -33.30 22.83 14.32
CA ALA A 271 -33.09 24.26 14.06
C ALA A 271 -34.10 24.82 13.04
N LEU A 272 -34.43 24.05 11.99
CA LEU A 272 -35.46 24.42 11.02
C LEU A 272 -36.86 24.49 11.65
N ASP A 273 -37.21 23.53 12.52
CA ASP A 273 -38.48 23.52 13.24
C ASP A 273 -38.60 24.69 14.23
N GLU A 274 -37.48 25.13 14.80
CA GLU A 274 -37.38 26.32 15.67
C GLU A 274 -37.32 27.64 14.87
N GLY A 275 -37.15 27.56 13.55
CA GLY A 275 -37.07 28.71 12.64
C GLY A 275 -35.71 29.41 12.62
N ASP A 276 -34.67 28.76 13.11
CA ASP A 276 -33.29 29.25 13.06
C ASP A 276 -32.57 28.73 11.81
N SER A 277 -32.68 29.50 10.71
CA SER A 277 -32.05 29.13 9.44
C SER A 277 -30.52 29.24 9.46
N GLU A 278 -29.95 30.11 10.31
CA GLU A 278 -28.50 30.26 10.38
C GLU A 278 -27.87 29.05 11.07
N GLU A 279 -28.47 28.60 12.18
CA GLU A 279 -28.03 27.38 12.87
C GLU A 279 -28.24 26.13 12.01
N ALA A 280 -29.37 26.05 11.29
CA ALA A 280 -29.62 24.97 10.34
C ALA A 280 -28.53 24.89 9.27
N ASP A 281 -28.10 26.02 8.70
CA ASP A 281 -27.05 26.08 7.68
C ASP A 281 -25.68 25.63 8.23
N VAL A 282 -25.37 25.94 9.50
CA VAL A 282 -24.15 25.48 10.19
C VAL A 282 -24.19 23.97 10.40
N CYS A 283 -25.31 23.45 10.91
CA CYS A 283 -25.48 22.00 11.11
C CYS A 283 -25.39 21.23 9.79
N ASP A 284 -25.97 21.77 8.71
CA ASP A 284 -25.88 21.22 7.37
C ASP A 284 -24.43 21.23 6.84
N HIS A 285 -23.67 22.30 7.14
CA HIS A 285 -22.26 22.41 6.79
C HIS A 285 -21.42 21.34 7.50
N GLU A 286 -21.61 21.18 8.81
CA GLU A 286 -20.91 20.19 9.63
C GLU A 286 -21.26 18.76 9.20
N SER A 287 -22.54 18.44 8.99
CA SER A 287 -22.97 17.14 8.47
C SER A 287 -22.26 16.79 7.15
N ARG A 288 -22.18 17.76 6.23
CA ARG A 288 -21.45 17.57 4.96
C ARG A 288 -19.95 17.37 5.17
N SER A 289 -19.35 18.00 6.18
CA SER A 289 -17.94 17.82 6.55
C SER A 289 -17.67 16.40 7.04
N TRP A 290 -18.54 15.88 7.91
CA TRP A 290 -18.50 14.49 8.38
C TRP A 290 -18.68 13.47 7.25
N ALA A 291 -19.66 13.70 6.38
CA ALA A 291 -19.91 12.84 5.21
C ALA A 291 -18.71 12.79 4.25
N ARG A 292 -18.00 13.91 4.03
CA ARG A 292 -16.77 13.92 3.22
C ARG A 292 -15.67 13.08 3.85
N THR A 293 -15.45 13.24 5.16
CA THR A 293 -14.45 12.47 5.91
C THR A 293 -14.75 10.97 5.87
N TYR A 294 -16.03 10.59 5.98
CA TYR A 294 -16.51 9.22 5.82
C TYR A 294 -16.13 8.63 4.45
N GLU A 295 -16.35 9.34 3.35
CA GLU A 295 -15.98 8.87 2.00
C GLU A 295 -14.46 8.76 1.78
N SER A 296 -13.70 9.67 2.38
CA SER A 296 -12.23 9.62 2.41
C SER A 296 -11.72 8.37 3.14
N LEU A 297 -12.28 8.06 4.31
CA LEU A 297 -11.98 6.85 5.09
C LEU A 297 -12.40 5.57 4.37
N ARG A 298 -13.55 5.56 3.68
CA ARG A 298 -13.96 4.41 2.85
C ARG A 298 -12.95 4.15 1.75
N SER A 299 -12.48 5.20 1.09
CA SER A 299 -11.48 5.11 0.04
C SER A 299 -10.14 4.56 0.59
N ALA A 300 -9.74 4.99 1.79
CA ALA A 300 -8.57 4.46 2.49
C ALA A 300 -8.74 3.00 2.92
N LEU A 301 -9.92 2.64 3.43
CA LEU A 301 -10.25 1.27 3.80
C LEU A 301 -10.17 0.34 2.58
N TRP A 302 -10.59 0.79 1.40
CA TRP A 302 -10.39 0.04 0.17
C TRP A 302 -8.90 -0.23 -0.12
N LEU A 303 -8.01 0.72 0.17
CA LEU A 303 -6.56 0.56 0.02
C LEU A 303 -5.94 -0.32 1.11
N ILE A 304 -6.44 -0.27 2.33
CA ILE A 304 -5.92 -1.01 3.49
C ILE A 304 -6.48 -2.44 3.55
N ALA A 305 -7.76 -2.63 3.22
CA ALA A 305 -8.51 -3.87 3.44
C ALA A 305 -8.64 -4.76 2.21
N LEU A 306 -8.33 -4.29 0.99
CA LEU A 306 -8.40 -5.13 -0.21
C LEU A 306 -7.01 -5.58 -0.70
N PRO A 307 -6.79 -6.90 -0.79
CA PRO A 307 -5.93 -7.46 -1.81
C PRO A 307 -6.65 -7.32 -3.17
N GLY A 308 -6.15 -6.49 -4.10
CA GLY A 308 -6.56 -6.52 -5.52
C GLY A 308 -7.57 -5.48 -6.06
N ALA A 309 -7.73 -4.29 -5.47
CA ALA A 309 -8.59 -3.23 -6.02
C ALA A 309 -7.96 -2.44 -7.20
N THR A 310 -7.75 -3.12 -8.33
CA THR A 310 -7.89 -2.49 -9.66
C THR A 310 -8.61 -3.44 -10.60
N ARG A 311 -9.94 -3.36 -10.61
CA ARG A 311 -10.74 -3.71 -11.79
C ARG A 311 -12.00 -2.85 -11.82
N ALA A 312 -12.13 -2.12 -12.93
CA ALA A 312 -13.19 -1.20 -13.33
C ALA A 312 -13.18 0.17 -12.63
N ALA A 313 -12.51 1.15 -13.26
CA ALA A 313 -12.99 2.53 -13.20
C ALA A 313 -14.36 2.60 -13.90
N PRO A 314 -15.33 3.38 -13.42
CA PRO A 314 -16.50 3.70 -14.21
C PRO A 314 -16.04 4.49 -15.42
N VAL A 315 -16.46 4.05 -16.60
CA VAL A 315 -16.39 4.85 -17.82
C VAL A 315 -17.16 6.13 -17.52
N ALA A 316 -16.47 7.27 -17.49
CA ALA A 316 -17.10 8.58 -17.46
C ALA A 316 -18.09 8.67 -18.62
N ALA A 317 -19.38 8.60 -18.31
CA ALA A 317 -20.41 9.00 -19.24
C ALA A 317 -20.18 10.49 -19.49
N LYS A 318 -19.69 10.81 -20.70
CA LYS A 318 -19.59 12.19 -21.16
C LYS A 318 -21.00 12.79 -21.10
N HIS A 319 -21.22 13.70 -20.15
CA HIS A 319 -22.25 14.70 -20.27
C HIS A 319 -22.02 15.44 -21.60
N THR A 320 -22.92 15.20 -22.55
CA THR A 320 -23.06 16.08 -23.71
C THR A 320 -24.22 17.01 -23.38
N PRO A 321 -24.00 18.33 -23.26
CA PRO A 321 -25.09 19.27 -23.16
C PRO A 321 -25.60 19.52 -24.59
N THR A 322 -26.68 18.86 -24.99
CA THR A 322 -27.43 19.27 -26.19
C THR A 322 -28.62 20.11 -25.76
N SER A 323 -28.37 21.41 -25.59
CA SER A 323 -29.40 22.43 -25.70
C SER A 323 -29.89 22.51 -27.16
N ARG A 324 -31.21 22.51 -27.30
CA ARG A 324 -32.01 22.83 -28.50
C ARG A 324 -31.41 23.98 -29.33
N LEU A 325 -31.44 23.87 -30.66
CA LEU A 325 -32.25 24.75 -31.53
C LEU A 325 -32.12 24.39 -33.04
N LEU A 326 -33.28 24.38 -33.68
CA LEU A 326 -33.59 24.76 -35.08
C LEU A 326 -33.28 23.82 -36.26
N ALA A 327 -34.37 23.21 -36.72
CA ALA A 327 -34.97 23.40 -38.05
C ALA A 327 -34.20 22.97 -39.30
N ARG A 328 -34.74 21.98 -40.03
CA ARG A 328 -35.41 22.17 -41.34
C ARG A 328 -35.68 20.83 -42.06
N MET A 329 -36.93 20.71 -42.51
CA MET A 329 -37.35 20.16 -43.82
C MET A 329 -37.37 18.63 -44.03
N LEU A 330 -38.61 18.12 -44.09
CA LEU A 330 -39.09 17.07 -45.01
C LEU A 330 -38.54 17.29 -46.44
N PRO A 331 -38.26 16.24 -47.24
CA PRO A 331 -39.29 15.38 -47.88
C PRO A 331 -38.87 13.87 -47.91
N GLU A 332 -39.66 12.86 -48.24
CA GLU A 332 -41.02 12.63 -48.76
C GLU A 332 -41.74 11.58 -47.91
#